data_AF-A0A396QG39-F1
#
_entry.id   AF-A0A396QG39-F1
#
_cell.length_a   1.000
_cell.length_b   1.000
_cell.length_c   1.000
_cell.angle_alpha   90.00
_cell.angle_beta   90.00
_cell.angle_gamma   90.00
#
_symmetry.space_group_name_H-M   'P 1'
#
loop_
_entity.id
_entity.type
_entity.pdbx_description
1 polymer ?
#
loop_
_entity_poly.entity_id
_entity_poly.type
_entity_poly.pdbx_seq_one_letter_code
_entity_poly.pdbx_strand_id
1 'polypeptide(L)' 'MRERYMIFEELLKEERSEGKTEGRIEATAEAILELLEVLGPVPGHLSSVICSETDLELLKKWHRLAARSTSVQQFINNM' A
#
# COMPACT_ATOMS: atom_id res chain seq x y z
N MET A 1 -24.41 -26.12 22.70
CA MET A 1 -23.68 -25.71 21.48
C MET A 1 -23.57 -24.19 21.51
N ARG A 2 -22.56 -23.68 22.22
CA ARG A 2 -22.43 -22.26 22.60
C ARG A 2 -21.43 -21.57 21.67
N GLU A 3 -21.63 -21.79 20.38
CA GLU A 3 -20.82 -21.25 19.29
C GLU A 3 -21.80 -20.61 18.31
N ARG A 4 -22.00 -19.29 18.40
CA ARG A 4 -22.57 -18.39 17.36
C ARG A 4 -23.14 -17.09 17.95
N TYR A 5 -22.39 -16.42 18.80
CA TYR A 5 -22.58 -15.00 19.02
C TYR A 5 -21.20 -14.37 19.16
N MET A 6 -20.51 -14.16 18.03
CA MET A 6 -19.65 -12.99 17.95
C MET A 6 -20.57 -11.80 18.18
N ILE A 7 -20.24 -10.96 19.14
CA ILE A 7 -21.09 -9.83 19.54
C ILE A 7 -21.01 -8.82 18.39
N PHE A 8 -22.11 -8.16 18.04
CA PHE A 8 -22.16 -7.13 16.98
C PHE A 8 -21.03 -6.08 17.10
N GLU A 9 -20.59 -5.79 18.33
CA GLU A 9 -19.44 -4.93 18.62
C GLU A 9 -18.08 -5.48 18.19
N GLU A 10 -17.89 -6.81 18.21
CA GLU A 10 -16.67 -7.48 17.73
C GLU A 10 -16.61 -7.41 16.20
N LEU A 11 -17.73 -7.72 15.52
CA LEU A 11 -17.86 -7.57 14.06
C LEU A 11 -17.58 -6.12 13.61
N LEU A 12 -18.15 -5.11 14.29
CA LEU A 12 -17.89 -3.70 13.97
C LEU A 12 -16.44 -3.25 14.22
N LYS A 13 -15.72 -3.90 15.13
CA LYS A 13 -14.30 -3.62 15.39
C LYS A 13 -13.42 -4.23 14.30
N GLU A 14 -13.72 -5.45 13.87
CA GLU A 14 -13.03 -6.12 12.75
C GLU A 14 -13.22 -5.31 11.46
N GLU A 15 -14.46 -4.97 11.09
CA GLU A 15 -14.78 -4.14 9.91
C GLU A 15 -14.06 -2.78 9.92
N ARG A 16 -13.98 -2.11 11.08
CA ARG A 16 -13.21 -0.85 11.22
C ARG A 16 -11.71 -1.04 11.08
N SER A 17 -11.20 -2.20 11.46
CA SER A 17 -9.77 -2.51 11.36
C SER A 17 -9.39 -2.81 9.92
N GLU A 18 -10.25 -3.54 9.20
CA GLU A 18 -10.09 -3.88 7.79
C GLU A 18 -10.17 -2.63 6.89
N GLY A 19 -11.17 -1.77 7.10
CA GLY A 19 -11.25 -0.50 6.36
C GLY A 19 -10.09 0.46 6.64
N LYS A 20 -9.49 0.40 7.83
CA LYS A 20 -8.25 1.15 8.13
C LYS A 20 -7.02 0.54 7.46
N THR A 21 -6.98 -0.77 7.25
CA THR A 21 -5.87 -1.41 6.55
C THR A 21 -5.94 -1.15 5.05
N GLU A 22 -7.11 -1.26 4.43
CA GLU A 22 -7.32 -0.97 3.01
C GLU A 22 -6.98 0.49 2.68
N GLY A 23 -7.53 1.45 3.43
CA GLY A 23 -7.21 2.86 3.21
C GLY A 23 -5.74 3.20 3.44
N ARG A 24 -5.01 2.43 4.26
CA ARG A 24 -3.56 2.59 4.43
C ARG A 24 -2.76 2.00 3.27
N ILE A 25 -3.23 0.89 2.68
CA ILE A 25 -2.61 0.28 1.50
C ILE A 25 -2.70 1.26 0.33
N GLU A 26 -3.92 1.74 0.03
CA GLU A 26 -4.16 2.70 -1.05
C GLU A 26 -3.34 3.99 -0.86
N ALA A 27 -3.41 4.61 0.33
CA ALA A 27 -2.66 5.83 0.61
C ALA A 27 -1.13 5.63 0.53
N THR A 28 -0.62 4.45 0.88
CA THR A 28 0.82 4.17 0.76
C THR A 28 1.22 3.97 -0.70
N ALA A 29 0.38 3.29 -1.50
CA ALA A 29 0.58 3.14 -2.93
C ALA A 29 0.63 4.50 -3.64
N GLU A 30 -0.33 5.38 -3.36
CA GLU A 30 -0.36 6.75 -3.89
C GLU A 30 0.89 7.55 -3.48
N ALA A 31 1.30 7.48 -2.20
CA ALA A 31 2.49 8.17 -1.72
C ALA A 31 3.78 7.72 -2.43
N ILE A 32 3.89 6.44 -2.79
CA ILE A 32 5.02 5.94 -3.58
C ILE A 32 5.01 6.57 -4.97
N LEU A 33 3.85 6.60 -5.63
CA LEU A 33 3.72 7.16 -6.98
C LEU A 33 4.04 8.66 -7.00
N GLU A 34 3.53 9.42 -6.03
CA GLU A 34 3.83 10.84 -5.89
C GLU A 34 5.34 11.09 -5.74
N LEU A 35 6.05 10.30 -4.92
CA LEU A 35 7.50 10.40 -4.80
C LEU A 35 8.22 10.09 -6.12
N LEU A 36 7.76 9.08 -6.86
CA LEU A 36 8.35 8.70 -8.14
C LEU A 36 8.09 9.73 -9.23
N GLU A 37 6.93 10.39 -9.25
CA GLU A 37 6.60 11.47 -10.18
C GLU A 37 7.54 12.66 -10.03
N VAL A 38 8.01 12.97 -8.81
CA VAL A 38 9.03 14.00 -8.56
C VAL A 38 10.37 13.61 -9.19
N LEU A 39 10.69 12.32 -9.26
CA LEU A 39 11.94 11.81 -9.85
C LEU A 39 11.87 11.70 -11.37
N GLY A 40 10.68 11.62 -11.96
CA GLY A 40 10.47 11.54 -13.41
C GLY A 40 9.18 10.81 -13.81
N PRO A 41 8.97 10.58 -15.12
CA PRO A 41 7.77 9.92 -15.61
C PRO A 41 7.69 8.48 -15.11
N VAL A 42 6.61 8.15 -14.41
CA VAL A 42 6.32 6.80 -13.91
C VAL A 42 5.74 5.95 -15.03
N PRO A 43 6.33 4.78 -15.35
CA PRO A 43 5.76 3.87 -16.34
C PRO A 43 4.38 3.37 -15.91
N GLY A 44 3.41 3.32 -16.83
CA GLY A 44 2.05 2.87 -16.50
C GLY A 44 1.97 1.42 -15.98
N HIS A 45 2.90 0.54 -16.36
CA HIS A 45 2.96 -0.80 -15.77
C HIS A 45 3.36 -0.75 -14.29
N LEU A 46 4.22 0.19 -13.90
CA LEU A 46 4.72 0.31 -12.53
C LEU A 46 3.61 0.83 -11.61
N SER A 47 2.84 1.82 -12.07
CA SER A 47 1.68 2.31 -11.31
C SER A 47 0.64 1.22 -11.10
N SER A 48 0.35 0.39 -12.12
CA SER A 48 -0.53 -0.77 -11.94
C SER A 48 0.00 -1.78 -10.92
N VAL A 49 1.31 -2.07 -10.91
CA VAL A 49 1.89 -2.99 -9.91
C VAL A 49 1.74 -2.43 -8.49
N ILE A 50 2.08 -1.15 -8.29
CA ILE A 50 2.02 -0.51 -6.98
C ILE A 50 0.57 -0.40 -6.48
N CYS A 51 -0.39 -0.02 -7.33
CA CYS A 51 -1.81 0.07 -6.96
C CYS A 51 -2.48 -1.29 -6.74
N SER A 52 -1.94 -2.38 -7.32
CA SER A 52 -2.49 -3.72 -7.12
C SER A 52 -1.90 -4.43 -5.91
N GLU A 53 -0.88 -3.86 -5.27
CA GLU A 53 -0.23 -4.45 -4.11
C GLU A 53 -1.11 -4.32 -2.87
N THR A 54 -1.26 -5.42 -2.14
CA THR A 54 -2.08 -5.49 -0.92
C THR A 54 -1.24 -5.73 0.33
N ASP A 55 0.04 -6.09 0.17
CA ASP A 55 0.97 -6.20 1.28
C ASP A 55 1.48 -4.81 1.71
N LEU A 56 0.92 -4.33 2.83
CA LEU A 56 1.33 -3.07 3.47
C LEU A 56 2.82 -3.04 3.82
N GLU A 57 3.44 -4.16 4.24
CA GLU A 57 4.86 -4.18 4.59
C GLU A 57 5.75 -4.07 3.35
N LEU A 58 5.32 -4.66 2.23
CA LEU A 58 5.99 -4.51 0.94
C LEU A 58 5.87 -3.06 0.43
N LEU A 59 4.66 -2.48 0.48
CA LEU A 59 4.44 -1.07 0.15
C LEU A 59 5.30 -0.14 1.03
N LYS A 60 5.44 -0.40 2.33
CA LYS A 60 6.35 0.39 3.19
C LYS A 60 7.82 0.25 2.81
N LYS A 61 8.26 -0.89 2.29
CA LYS A 61 9.63 -1.07 1.78
C LYS A 61 9.81 -0.25 0.52
N TRP A 62 8.87 -0.34 -0.42
CA TRP A 62 8.88 0.46 -1.65
C TRP A 62 8.79 1.96 -1.37
N HIS A 63 7.98 2.41 -0.42
CA HIS A 63 7.94 3.82 -0.01
C HIS A 63 9.30 4.32 0.50
N ARG A 64 9.98 3.54 1.34
CA ARG A 64 11.35 3.86 1.78
C ARG A 64 12.36 3.81 0.64
N LEU A 65 12.17 2.92 -0.32
CA LEU A 65 13.01 2.81 -1.50
C LEU A 65 12.82 4.00 -2.43
N ALA A 66 11.59 4.41 -2.71
CA ALA A 66 11.24 5.57 -3.52
C ALA A 66 11.85 6.85 -2.92
N ALA A 67 11.70 7.06 -1.60
CA ALA A 67 12.30 8.20 -0.91
C ALA A 67 13.85 8.24 -0.97
N ARG A 68 14.51 7.10 -1.19
CA ARG A 68 15.98 7.00 -1.31
C ARG A 68 16.46 6.95 -2.76
N SER A 69 15.55 6.72 -3.71
CA SER A 69 15.88 6.60 -5.12
C SER A 69 16.09 7.99 -5.71
N THR A 70 17.08 8.12 -6.60
CA THR A 70 17.34 9.39 -7.32
C THR A 70 16.72 9.39 -8.71
N SER A 71 16.17 8.25 -9.17
CA SER A 71 15.46 8.12 -10.44
C SER A 71 14.44 6.97 -10.38
N VAL A 72 13.42 7.04 -11.23
CA VAL A 72 12.43 5.97 -11.39
C VAL A 72 13.10 4.65 -11.84
N GLN A 73 14.13 4.72 -12.68
CA GLN A 73 14.87 3.53 -13.12
C GLN A 73 15.61 2.85 -11.96
N GLN A 74 16.21 3.63 -11.05
CA GLN A 74 16.87 3.09 -9.86
C GLN A 74 15.85 2.41 -8.93
N PHE A 75 14.66 2.99 -8.78
CA PHE A 75 13.59 2.39 -8.01
C PHE A 75 13.20 1.03 -8.58
N ILE A 76 12.90 0.95 -9.89
CA ILE A 76 12.52 -0.29 -10.58
C ILE A 76 13.58 -1.38 -10.42
N ASN A 77 14.86 -1.03 -10.51
CA ASN A 77 15.95 -1.99 -10.37
C ASN A 77 16.13 -2.56 -8.95
N ASN A 78 15.57 -1.90 -7.92
CA ASN A 78 15.74 -2.30 -6.51
C ASN A 78 14.41 -2.73 -5.85
N MET A 79 13.33 -2.80 -6.63
CA MET A 79 11.99 -3.20 -6.20
C MET A 79 11.89 -4.72 -6.03
#